data_AF-A0A428H2N3-F1
#
_entry.id   AF-A0A428H2N3-F1
#
_cell.length_a   1.000
_cell.length_b   1.000
_cell.length_c   1.000
_cell.angle_alpha   90.00
_cell.angle_beta   90.00
_cell.angle_gamma   90.00
#
_symmetry.space_group_name_H-M   'P 1'
#
loop_
_entity.id
_entity.type
_entity.pdbx_description
1 polymer ?
#
loop_
_entity_poly.entity_id
_entity_poly.type
_entity_poly.pdbx_seq_one_letter_code
_entity_poly.pdbx_strand_id
1 'polypeptide(L)'
;MNTADFDFHLPEELIAQTPLEKRDSSRLLIVDRETGQFSDQHFDNIIDQLEPGDALVMNNTRVLPARLYGTKPETGGHVELLLLKNTQGDFWEVLAKPAKRLRVGTRVSFGDGRLTATVTEELEHGGRIVRFDYQGIFLEVLESLGEMPLPPYIHEKLEDRERYQTVYAKENGSAAAPTAGLHFTEELLDKIAAKGVKLVYLTLHVGLGTFRPVSVDNLEEHEMHSEFYSLSEEAAETLRQVKASGHRIVAVGTTSIRTLETIGSKFDGQIQADSGWTNIFIKPGYQWKIVDAFSTNFHLPKSTLVMLVSAFAGRQLTLQAYEHAIAERYRFFSFGDAMFIK
;
A
#
# COMPACT_ATOMS: atom_id res chain seq x y z
N MET A 1 14.70 -9.04 -18.81
CA MET A 1 14.24 -7.65 -18.63
C MET A 1 14.91 -7.15 -17.37
N ASN A 2 15.50 -5.97 -17.42
CA ASN A 2 16.36 -5.48 -16.36
C ASN A 2 15.68 -4.34 -15.59
N THR A 3 16.09 -4.15 -14.34
CA THR A 3 15.59 -3.05 -13.49
C THR A 3 15.81 -1.68 -14.14
N ALA A 4 16.90 -1.50 -14.89
CA ALA A 4 17.22 -0.27 -15.61
C ALA A 4 16.24 0.06 -16.77
N ASP A 5 15.48 -0.93 -17.27
CA ASP A 5 14.48 -0.69 -18.32
C ASP A 5 13.29 0.16 -17.83
N PHE A 6 13.20 0.39 -16.52
CA PHE A 6 12.17 1.17 -15.84
C PHE A 6 12.73 2.40 -15.11
N ASP A 7 13.92 2.83 -15.54
CA ASP A 7 14.53 4.07 -15.04
C ASP A 7 13.96 5.29 -15.76
N PHE A 8 13.82 6.39 -15.03
CA PHE A 8 13.50 7.70 -15.56
C PHE A 8 13.96 8.76 -14.57
N HIS A 9 14.24 9.97 -15.06
CA HIS A 9 14.65 11.07 -14.20
C HIS A 9 13.44 11.66 -13.47
N LEU A 10 13.37 11.50 -12.15
CA LEU A 10 12.35 12.12 -11.30
C LEU A 10 13.00 13.22 -10.45
N PRO A 11 12.71 14.51 -10.71
CA PRO A 11 13.15 15.59 -9.84
C PRO A 11 12.60 15.44 -8.41
N GLU A 12 13.46 15.59 -7.39
CA GLU A 12 13.09 15.38 -5.99
C GLU A 12 11.96 16.33 -5.54
N GLU A 13 11.90 17.54 -6.09
CA GLU A 13 10.87 18.52 -5.77
C GLU A 13 9.45 18.12 -6.22
N LEU A 14 9.33 17.11 -7.11
CA LEU A 14 8.05 16.56 -7.50
C LEU A 14 7.56 15.47 -6.53
N ILE A 15 8.39 14.97 -5.61
CA ILE A 15 7.99 13.97 -4.62
C ILE A 15 7.23 14.65 -3.48
N ALA A 16 5.93 14.40 -3.38
CA ALA A 16 5.08 15.06 -2.40
C ALA A 16 5.43 14.65 -0.95
N GLN A 17 5.81 15.64 -0.14
CA GLN A 17 6.10 15.45 1.29
C GLN A 17 4.85 15.55 2.17
N THR A 18 3.82 16.28 1.73
CA THR A 18 2.57 16.47 2.46
C THR A 18 1.35 16.23 1.56
N PRO A 19 0.24 15.73 2.11
CA PRO A 19 -1.03 15.63 1.39
C PRO A 19 -1.58 17.04 1.06
N LEU A 20 -2.36 17.14 -0.02
CA LEU A 20 -3.12 18.38 -0.31
C LEU A 20 -4.15 18.63 0.78
N GLU A 21 -4.50 19.90 1.02
CA GLU A 21 -5.54 20.26 2.00
C GLU A 21 -6.88 19.57 1.68
N LYS A 22 -7.30 19.59 0.41
CA LYS A 22 -8.43 18.82 -0.11
C LYS A 22 -7.97 17.58 -0.87
N ARG A 23 -8.45 16.40 -0.47
CA ARG A 23 -7.98 15.10 -1.00
C ARG A 23 -8.27 14.92 -2.49
N ASP A 24 -9.45 15.36 -2.93
CA ASP A 24 -9.95 15.24 -4.29
C ASP A 24 -9.43 16.33 -5.24
N SER A 25 -8.72 17.35 -4.73
CA SER A 25 -8.09 18.38 -5.57
C SER A 25 -6.81 17.92 -6.26
N SER A 26 -6.36 16.68 -6.01
CA SER A 26 -5.22 16.09 -6.72
C SER A 26 -5.52 16.00 -8.21
N ARG A 27 -4.46 16.10 -9.03
CA ARG A 27 -4.60 15.87 -10.47
C ARG A 27 -4.81 14.39 -10.75
N LEU A 28 -5.40 14.12 -11.91
CA LEU A 28 -5.63 12.77 -12.41
C LEU A 28 -5.16 12.68 -13.85
N LEU A 29 -4.19 11.82 -14.12
CA LEU A 29 -3.80 11.47 -15.48
C LEU A 29 -4.59 10.24 -15.95
N ILE A 30 -5.43 10.40 -16.97
CA ILE A 30 -6.08 9.26 -17.63
C ILE A 30 -5.15 8.70 -18.69
N VAL A 31 -4.92 7.40 -18.66
CA VAL A 31 -4.11 6.65 -19.62
C VAL A 31 -5.00 5.58 -20.26
N ASP A 32 -5.18 5.68 -21.57
CA ASP A 32 -5.91 4.68 -22.35
C ASP A 32 -4.90 3.79 -23.09
N ARG A 33 -4.82 2.52 -22.69
CA ARG A 33 -3.78 1.61 -23.20
C ARG A 33 -4.03 1.14 -24.63
N GLU A 34 -5.27 1.18 -25.09
CA GLU A 34 -5.64 0.74 -26.43
C GLU A 34 -5.29 1.81 -27.47
N THR A 35 -5.55 3.06 -27.13
CA THR A 35 -5.30 4.21 -28.03
C THR A 35 -3.94 4.87 -27.81
N GLY A 36 -3.32 4.67 -26.64
CA GLY A 36 -2.10 5.35 -26.23
C GLY A 36 -2.28 6.83 -25.88
N GLN A 37 -3.51 7.30 -25.68
CA GLN A 37 -3.81 8.69 -25.37
C GLN A 37 -3.74 9.00 -23.87
N PHE A 38 -3.37 10.24 -23.56
CA PHE A 38 -3.37 10.81 -22.20
C PHE A 38 -4.35 11.97 -22.09
N SER A 39 -4.99 12.13 -20.94
CA SER A 39 -5.79 13.30 -20.62
C SER A 39 -5.56 13.74 -19.18
N ASP A 40 -5.22 15.02 -19.02
CA ASP A 40 -5.13 15.70 -17.73
C ASP A 40 -6.52 16.07 -17.21
N GLN A 41 -6.83 15.64 -15.99
CA GLN A 41 -8.11 15.83 -15.31
C GLN A 41 -7.86 16.18 -13.82
N HIS A 42 -8.94 16.40 -13.07
CA HIS A 42 -8.93 16.39 -11.61
C HIS A 42 -9.45 15.06 -11.08
N PHE A 43 -9.12 14.72 -9.84
CA PHE A 43 -9.43 13.40 -9.29
C PHE A 43 -10.93 13.13 -9.13
N ASP A 44 -11.72 14.16 -8.84
CA ASP A 44 -13.19 14.04 -8.79
C ASP A 44 -13.80 13.58 -10.13
N ASN A 45 -13.15 13.87 -11.27
CA ASN A 45 -13.53 13.33 -12.58
C ASN A 45 -13.29 11.82 -12.75
N ILE A 46 -12.72 11.12 -11.76
CA ILE A 46 -12.61 9.65 -11.82
C ILE A 46 -13.97 8.97 -11.98
N ILE A 47 -15.04 9.59 -11.45
CA ILE A 47 -16.41 9.09 -11.61
C ILE A 47 -16.83 8.98 -13.08
N ASP A 48 -16.28 9.83 -13.96
CA ASP A 48 -16.55 9.83 -15.40
C ASP A 48 -15.87 8.65 -16.11
N GLN A 49 -14.92 7.99 -15.46
CA GLN A 49 -14.27 6.78 -15.97
C GLN A 49 -14.94 5.49 -15.50
N LEU A 50 -15.99 5.58 -14.67
CA LEU A 50 -16.73 4.45 -14.12
C LEU A 50 -18.13 4.39 -14.75
N GLU A 51 -18.62 3.19 -15.04
CA GLU A 51 -19.96 2.96 -15.58
C GLU A 51 -20.89 2.35 -14.51
N PRO A 52 -22.20 2.62 -14.55
CA PRO A 52 -23.16 1.91 -13.71
C PRO A 52 -22.99 0.39 -13.88
N GLY A 53 -22.93 -0.35 -12.77
CA GLY A 53 -22.68 -1.79 -12.76
C GLY A 53 -21.21 -2.20 -12.57
N ASP A 54 -20.25 -1.29 -12.78
CA ASP A 54 -18.83 -1.55 -12.46
C ASP A 54 -18.62 -1.79 -10.95
N ALA A 55 -17.52 -2.44 -10.60
CA ALA A 55 -17.04 -2.52 -9.21
C ALA A 55 -15.79 -1.67 -9.00
N LEU A 56 -15.79 -0.87 -7.95
CA LEU A 56 -14.61 -0.17 -7.45
C LEU A 56 -14.06 -0.92 -6.23
N VAL A 57 -12.92 -1.59 -6.39
CA VAL A 57 -12.33 -2.47 -5.38
C VAL A 57 -11.23 -1.78 -4.59
N MET A 58 -11.40 -1.66 -3.28
CA MET A 58 -10.58 -0.82 -2.42
C MET A 58 -9.99 -1.62 -1.25
N ASN A 59 -8.74 -1.35 -0.92
CA ASN A 59 -8.07 -1.95 0.24
C ASN A 59 -8.43 -1.18 1.53
N ASN A 60 -9.19 -1.81 2.42
CA ASN A 60 -9.65 -1.22 3.68
C ASN A 60 -8.67 -1.38 4.85
N THR A 61 -7.42 -1.78 4.59
CA THR A 61 -6.38 -1.87 5.61
C THR A 61 -6.18 -0.52 6.30
N ARG A 62 -5.97 -0.54 7.61
CA ARG A 62 -5.71 0.62 8.47
C ARG A 62 -4.29 0.53 9.02
N VAL A 63 -3.56 1.64 8.92
CA VAL A 63 -2.19 1.72 9.42
C VAL A 63 -2.20 1.75 10.94
N LEU A 64 -1.44 0.86 11.56
CA LEU A 64 -1.22 0.89 13.00
C LEU A 64 -0.17 1.95 13.36
N PRO A 65 -0.30 2.68 14.49
CA PRO A 65 0.77 3.51 15.04
C PRO A 65 1.88 2.61 15.62
N ALA A 66 2.51 1.86 14.74
CA ALA A 66 3.40 0.74 15.03
C ALA A 66 4.83 1.18 15.33
N ARG A 67 5.13 2.48 15.36
CA ARG A 67 6.47 2.99 15.69
C ARG A 67 6.53 3.39 17.16
N LEU A 68 7.35 2.70 17.92
CA LEU A 68 7.57 2.94 19.35
C LEU A 68 8.97 3.47 19.61
N TYR A 69 9.05 4.54 20.40
CA TYR A 69 10.30 5.09 20.92
C TYR A 69 10.45 4.73 22.39
N GLY A 70 11.51 3.99 22.70
CA GLY A 70 11.77 3.46 24.03
C GLY A 70 13.22 3.62 24.46
N THR A 71 13.47 3.18 25.68
CA THR A 71 14.80 3.21 26.30
C THR A 71 15.11 1.87 26.93
N LYS A 72 16.39 1.49 26.89
CA LYS A 72 16.87 0.33 27.65
C LYS A 72 16.98 0.69 29.13
N PRO A 73 16.24 0.02 30.04
CA PRO A 73 16.29 0.35 31.46
C PRO A 73 17.70 0.29 32.06
N GLU A 74 18.53 -0.64 31.60
CA GLU A 74 19.87 -0.87 32.15
C GLU A 74 20.91 0.18 31.74
N THR A 75 20.76 0.78 30.56
CA THR A 75 21.80 1.62 29.95
C THR A 75 21.33 3.02 29.58
N GLY A 76 20.02 3.29 29.64
CA GLY A 76 19.41 4.52 29.15
C GLY A 76 19.44 4.68 27.62
N GLY A 77 19.99 3.71 26.89
CA GLY A 77 20.13 3.80 25.43
C GLY A 77 18.78 3.86 24.72
N HIS A 78 18.62 4.83 23.81
CA HIS A 78 17.43 4.97 22.98
C HIS A 78 17.30 3.84 21.97
N VAL A 79 16.06 3.38 21.79
CA VAL A 79 15.68 2.33 20.85
C VAL A 79 14.37 2.73 20.20
N GLU A 80 14.35 2.63 18.88
CA GLU A 80 13.13 2.67 18.08
C GLU A 80 12.75 1.24 17.70
N LEU A 81 11.50 0.84 17.94
CA LEU A 81 10.91 -0.38 17.41
C LEU A 81 9.81 -0.01 16.42
N LEU A 82 9.77 -0.74 15.32
CA LEU A 82 8.72 -0.63 14.33
C LEU A 82 8.07 -2.00 14.15
N LEU A 83 6.82 -2.13 14.60
CA LEU A 83 6.07 -3.38 14.59
C LEU A 83 5.70 -3.75 13.14
N LEU A 84 5.92 -5.01 12.78
CA LEU A 84 5.65 -5.54 11.45
C LEU A 84 4.48 -6.52 11.46
N LYS A 85 4.56 -7.55 12.29
CA LYS A 85 3.61 -8.67 12.29
C LYS A 85 3.46 -9.24 13.69
N ASN A 86 2.22 -9.40 14.14
CA ASN A 86 1.93 -10.25 15.29
C ASN A 86 2.09 -11.70 14.85
N THR A 87 3.03 -12.43 15.46
CA THR A 87 3.26 -13.84 15.14
C THR A 87 2.32 -14.73 15.93
N GLN A 88 2.26 -14.52 17.25
CA GLN A 88 1.37 -15.24 18.16
C GLN A 88 1.25 -14.49 19.49
N GLY A 89 0.03 -14.29 20.00
CA GLY A 89 -0.18 -13.66 21.31
C GLY A 89 0.51 -12.31 21.40
N ASP A 90 1.43 -12.16 22.36
CA ASP A 90 2.20 -10.93 22.58
C ASP A 90 3.56 -10.92 21.87
N PHE A 91 3.81 -11.87 20.96
CA PHE A 91 5.02 -11.93 20.16
C PHE A 91 4.85 -11.19 18.83
N TRP A 92 5.80 -10.32 18.56
CA TRP A 92 5.80 -9.48 17.38
C TRP A 92 7.16 -9.52 16.69
N GLU A 93 7.11 -9.60 15.38
CA GLU A 93 8.24 -9.23 14.54
C GLU A 93 8.34 -7.71 14.47
N VAL A 94 9.55 -7.19 14.72
CA VAL A 94 9.86 -5.75 14.71
C VAL A 94 11.15 -5.46 13.93
N LEU A 95 11.23 -4.28 13.32
CA LEU A 95 12.51 -3.67 12.98
C LEU A 95 12.98 -2.79 14.14
N ALA A 96 14.28 -2.82 14.42
CA ALA A 96 14.86 -2.06 15.52
C ALA A 96 15.92 -1.08 15.04
N LYS A 97 15.98 0.11 15.64
CA LYS A 97 17.06 1.08 15.44
C LYS A 97 17.58 1.56 16.80
N PRO A 98 18.86 1.32 17.14
CA PRO A 98 19.88 0.54 16.41
C PRO A 98 19.75 -0.98 16.63
N ALA A 99 19.46 -1.75 15.57
CA ALA A 99 19.29 -3.22 15.61
C ALA A 99 20.47 -3.98 16.24
N LYS A 100 21.71 -3.60 15.90
CA LYS A 100 22.94 -4.27 16.39
C LYS A 100 23.07 -4.30 17.92
N ARG A 101 22.35 -3.42 18.62
CA ARG A 101 22.38 -3.33 20.08
C ARG A 101 21.27 -4.14 20.75
N LEU A 102 20.30 -4.68 20.01
CA LEU A 102 19.20 -5.48 20.56
C LEU A 102 19.48 -6.97 20.36
N ARG A 103 20.22 -7.56 21.31
CA ARG A 103 20.46 -9.01 21.37
C ARG A 103 19.33 -9.71 22.13
N VAL A 104 19.17 -11.01 21.94
CA VAL A 104 18.25 -11.84 22.74
C VAL A 104 18.42 -11.56 24.24
N GLY A 105 17.30 -11.41 24.95
CA GLY A 105 17.22 -11.03 26.36
C GLY A 105 17.22 -9.52 26.62
N THR A 106 17.53 -8.67 25.62
CA THR A 106 17.48 -7.21 25.80
C THR A 106 16.06 -6.76 26.10
N ARG A 107 15.88 -6.00 27.19
CA ARG A 107 14.61 -5.37 27.52
C ARG A 107 14.59 -3.90 27.12
N VAL A 108 13.46 -3.47 26.57
CA VAL A 108 13.18 -2.07 26.19
C VAL A 108 11.89 -1.64 26.90
N SER A 109 11.88 -0.43 27.45
CA SER A 109 10.73 0.18 28.10
C SER A 109 10.21 1.35 27.28
N PHE A 110 8.88 1.46 27.19
CA PHE A 110 8.16 2.50 26.45
C PHE A 110 7.16 3.17 27.39
N GLY A 111 6.98 4.49 27.22
CA GLY A 111 5.98 5.27 27.95
C GLY A 111 6.03 5.09 29.47
N ASP A 112 7.23 5.21 30.04
CA ASP A 112 7.48 5.09 31.49
C ASP A 112 7.18 3.69 32.07
N GLY A 113 7.33 2.64 31.26
CA GLY A 113 7.14 1.25 31.70
C GLY A 113 5.74 0.70 31.52
N ARG A 114 4.82 1.49 30.94
CA ARG A 114 3.46 1.04 30.57
C ARG A 114 3.48 -0.10 29.56
N LEU A 115 4.50 -0.14 28.70
CA LEU A 115 4.77 -1.23 27.78
C LEU A 115 6.26 -1.57 27.86
N THR A 116 6.57 -2.86 27.96
CA THR A 116 7.96 -3.33 27.83
C THR A 116 8.06 -4.41 26.76
N ALA A 117 9.20 -4.48 26.07
CA ALA A 117 9.47 -5.49 25.06
C ALA A 117 10.77 -6.23 25.43
N THR A 118 10.74 -7.55 25.35
CA THR A 118 11.92 -8.40 25.55
C THR A 118 12.26 -9.09 24.23
N VAL A 119 13.50 -8.93 23.74
CA VAL A 119 13.96 -9.60 22.51
C VAL A 119 14.07 -11.10 22.76
N THR A 120 13.37 -11.91 21.97
CA THR A 120 13.37 -13.37 22.08
C THR A 120 14.13 -14.04 20.94
N GLU A 121 14.27 -13.38 19.78
CA GLU A 121 14.94 -13.94 18.60
C GLU A 121 15.56 -12.85 17.70
N GLU A 122 16.64 -13.20 16.99
CA GLU A 122 17.26 -12.37 15.93
C GLU A 122 17.01 -13.02 14.57
N LEU A 123 16.45 -12.26 13.62
CA LEU A 123 16.11 -12.75 12.28
C LEU A 123 17.17 -12.36 11.24
N GLU A 124 17.36 -13.19 10.21
CA GLU A 124 18.40 -13.03 9.18
C GLU A 124 18.30 -11.71 8.41
N HIS A 125 17.07 -11.22 8.15
CA HIS A 125 16.81 -9.94 7.45
C HIS A 125 16.97 -8.70 8.33
N GLY A 126 17.55 -8.85 9.53
CA GLY A 126 17.80 -7.77 10.47
C GLY A 126 16.64 -7.45 11.42
N GLY A 127 15.52 -8.18 11.32
CA GLY A 127 14.39 -8.07 12.24
C GLY A 127 14.66 -8.72 13.61
N ARG A 128 13.77 -8.49 14.57
CA ARG A 128 13.76 -9.14 15.90
C ARG A 128 12.38 -9.69 16.19
N ILE A 129 12.29 -10.83 16.87
CA ILE A 129 11.06 -11.18 17.58
C ILE A 129 11.16 -10.60 18.98
N VAL A 130 10.13 -9.87 19.40
CA VAL A 130 10.00 -9.37 20.76
C VAL A 130 8.71 -9.89 21.37
N ARG A 131 8.74 -10.16 22.67
CA ARG A 131 7.53 -10.38 23.47
C ARG A 131 7.20 -9.08 24.21
N PHE A 132 5.98 -8.60 24.05
CA PHE A 132 5.48 -7.46 24.80
C PHE A 132 4.90 -7.87 26.15
N ASP A 133 5.07 -7.02 27.15
CA ASP A 133 4.50 -7.14 28.49
C ASP A 133 3.82 -5.80 28.83
N TYR A 134 2.52 -5.82 29.12
CA TYR A 134 1.66 -4.65 29.34
C TYR A 134 0.43 -5.02 30.20
N GLN A 135 -0.37 -4.02 30.58
CA GLN A 135 -1.67 -4.21 31.23
C GLN A 135 -2.79 -3.71 30.31
N GLY A 136 -3.95 -4.39 30.33
CA GLY A 136 -5.11 -4.02 29.53
C GLY A 136 -5.06 -4.55 28.10
N ILE A 137 -5.50 -3.75 27.13
CA ILE A 137 -5.58 -4.12 25.71
C ILE A 137 -4.37 -3.58 24.97
N PHE A 138 -3.63 -4.45 24.27
CA PHE A 138 -2.39 -4.07 23.56
C PHE A 138 -2.58 -2.89 22.60
N LEU A 139 -3.66 -2.92 21.81
CA LEU A 139 -3.93 -1.91 20.79
C LEU A 139 -4.15 -0.53 21.41
N GLU A 140 -4.85 -0.42 22.54
CA GLU A 140 -5.04 0.86 23.23
C GLU A 140 -3.71 1.42 23.76
N VAL A 141 -2.86 0.54 24.29
CA VAL A 141 -1.51 0.91 24.75
C VAL A 141 -0.68 1.39 23.56
N LEU A 142 -0.70 0.65 22.44
CA LEU A 142 0.01 1.00 21.22
C LEU A 142 -0.49 2.32 20.63
N GLU A 143 -1.79 2.56 20.59
CA GLU A 143 -2.37 3.83 20.14
C GLU A 143 -1.92 5.01 21.00
N SER A 144 -1.80 4.81 22.32
CA SER A 144 -1.36 5.85 23.25
C SER A 144 0.15 6.16 23.20
N LEU A 145 0.98 5.19 22.81
CA LEU A 145 2.44 5.31 22.83
C LEU A 145 3.07 5.43 21.44
N GLY A 146 2.36 4.95 20.43
CA GLY A 146 2.85 4.78 19.09
C GLY A 146 2.79 6.05 18.25
N GLU A 147 3.74 6.15 17.33
CA GLU A 147 3.73 7.10 16.24
C GLU A 147 3.36 6.39 14.93
N MET A 148 2.69 7.14 14.05
CA MET A 148 2.37 6.68 12.71
C MET A 148 3.68 6.41 11.94
N PRO A 149 3.93 5.18 11.48
CA PRO A 149 5.10 4.91 10.66
C PRO A 149 4.90 5.54 9.28
N LEU A 150 5.53 6.70 9.08
CA LEU A 150 5.65 7.26 7.74
C LEU A 150 6.76 6.53 6.97
N PRO A 151 6.58 6.32 5.67
CA PRO A 151 7.62 5.83 4.80
C PRO A 151 8.89 6.70 4.86
N PRO A 152 10.09 6.14 4.60
CA PRO A 152 11.36 6.81 4.88
C PRO A 152 11.63 8.06 4.04
N TYR A 153 10.93 8.24 2.93
CA TYR A 153 11.03 9.41 2.04
C TYR A 153 10.09 10.57 2.44
N ILE A 154 9.22 10.36 3.43
CA ILE A 154 8.38 11.42 4.01
C ILE A 154 9.11 11.92 5.25
N HIS A 155 9.65 13.13 5.16
CA HIS A 155 10.42 13.75 6.24
C HIS A 155 9.56 14.71 7.08
N GLU A 156 8.47 15.20 6.49
CA GLU A 156 7.52 16.09 7.17
C GLU A 156 6.64 15.33 8.15
N LYS A 157 6.38 15.96 9.30
CA LYS A 157 5.40 15.45 10.25
C LYS A 157 4.00 15.86 9.80
N LEU A 158 3.07 14.91 9.83
CA LEU A 158 1.67 15.22 9.60
C LEU A 158 1.06 15.86 10.86
N GLU A 159 0.39 16.99 10.69
CA GLU A 159 -0.38 17.62 11.76
C GLU A 159 -1.58 16.74 12.15
N ASP A 160 -2.27 16.19 11.16
CA ASP A 160 -3.36 15.24 11.33
C ASP A 160 -2.95 13.84 10.81
N ARG A 161 -2.88 12.88 11.73
CA ARG A 161 -2.48 11.49 11.45
C ARG A 161 -3.51 10.76 10.59
N GLU A 162 -4.80 11.14 10.65
CA GLU A 162 -5.85 10.53 9.83
C GLU A 162 -5.70 10.91 8.34
N ARG A 163 -4.88 11.92 8.02
CA ARG A 163 -4.51 12.22 6.63
C ARG A 163 -3.75 11.10 5.94
N TYR A 164 -3.12 10.21 6.71
CA TYR A 164 -2.46 8.99 6.22
C TYR A 164 -3.34 7.74 6.40
N GLN A 165 -4.65 7.91 6.36
CA GLN A 165 -5.64 6.83 6.28
C GLN A 165 -6.63 7.14 5.16
N THR A 166 -7.17 6.09 4.54
CA THR A 166 -8.32 6.23 3.64
C THR A 166 -9.58 6.45 4.47
N VAL A 167 -10.57 7.13 3.89
CA VAL A 167 -11.87 7.39 4.58
C VAL A 167 -12.67 6.11 4.86
N TYR A 168 -12.23 4.97 4.33
CA TYR A 168 -12.84 3.66 4.49
C TYR A 168 -11.92 2.65 5.18
N ALA A 169 -10.84 3.10 5.81
CA ALA A 169 -9.91 2.24 6.55
C ALA A 169 -10.60 1.62 7.78
N LYS A 170 -10.58 0.29 7.89
CA LYS A 170 -11.26 -0.47 8.95
C LYS A 170 -10.36 -1.53 9.60
N GLU A 171 -9.59 -2.26 8.80
CA GLU A 171 -8.87 -3.44 9.26
C GLU A 171 -7.45 -3.11 9.74
N ASN A 172 -7.25 -3.08 11.05
CA ASN A 172 -5.97 -2.78 11.68
C ASN A 172 -4.92 -3.86 11.38
N GLY A 173 -3.79 -3.45 10.80
CA GLY A 173 -2.67 -4.37 10.60
C GLY A 173 -1.59 -3.90 9.62
N SER A 174 -1.83 -2.79 8.90
CA SER A 174 -0.86 -2.28 7.93
C SER A 174 0.29 -1.51 8.60
N ALA A 175 1.49 -1.61 8.03
CA ALA A 175 2.59 -0.70 8.32
C ALA A 175 2.55 0.56 7.42
N ALA A 176 1.76 0.55 6.35
CA ALA A 176 1.56 1.69 5.47
C ALA A 176 0.17 1.73 4.82
N ALA A 177 -0.25 2.95 4.46
CA ALA A 177 -1.56 3.18 3.89
C ALA A 177 -1.60 2.75 2.41
N PRO A 178 -2.75 2.30 1.90
CA PRO A 178 -2.97 2.11 0.48
C PRO A 178 -3.18 3.50 -0.17
N THR A 179 -2.08 4.16 -0.54
CA THR A 179 -2.06 5.61 -0.80
C THR A 179 -2.91 6.08 -1.98
N ALA A 180 -3.15 5.22 -2.97
CA ALA A 180 -4.06 5.53 -4.07
C ALA A 180 -5.51 5.75 -3.58
N GLY A 181 -5.87 5.12 -2.47
CA GLY A 181 -7.16 5.31 -1.82
C GLY A 181 -7.31 6.63 -1.08
N LEU A 182 -6.22 7.36 -0.81
CA LEU A 182 -6.24 8.60 -0.02
C LEU A 182 -6.92 9.77 -0.73
N HIS A 183 -7.07 9.69 -2.05
CA HIS A 183 -7.70 10.71 -2.90
C HIS A 183 -9.22 10.71 -2.79
N PHE A 184 -9.82 9.58 -2.38
CA PHE A 184 -11.26 9.46 -2.23
C PHE A 184 -11.75 10.16 -0.97
N THR A 185 -12.81 10.95 -1.13
CA THR A 185 -13.61 11.52 -0.05
C THR A 185 -14.88 10.70 0.14
N GLU A 186 -15.51 10.80 1.32
CA GLU A 186 -16.81 10.17 1.57
C GLU A 186 -17.85 10.65 0.56
N GLU A 187 -17.89 11.97 0.29
CA GLU A 187 -18.80 12.56 -0.70
C GLU A 187 -18.61 11.99 -2.11
N LEU A 188 -17.36 11.80 -2.56
CA LEU A 188 -17.08 11.21 -3.87
C LEU A 188 -17.51 9.75 -3.93
N LEU A 189 -17.26 8.97 -2.86
CA LEU A 189 -17.70 7.57 -2.78
C LEU A 189 -19.22 7.45 -2.80
N ASP A 190 -19.94 8.35 -2.11
CA ASP A 190 -21.39 8.39 -2.13
C ASP A 190 -21.93 8.70 -3.54
N LYS A 191 -21.30 9.64 -4.27
CA LYS A 191 -21.65 9.93 -5.67
C LYS A 191 -21.40 8.73 -6.59
N ILE A 192 -20.26 8.04 -6.42
CA ILE A 192 -19.90 6.84 -7.18
C ILE A 192 -20.92 5.73 -6.92
N ALA A 193 -21.29 5.48 -5.66
CA ALA A 193 -22.30 4.50 -5.29
C ALA A 193 -23.68 4.88 -5.87
N ALA A 194 -24.07 6.15 -5.80
CA ALA A 194 -25.32 6.66 -6.36
C ALA A 194 -25.39 6.54 -7.89
N LYS A 195 -24.25 6.60 -8.59
CA LYS A 195 -24.15 6.32 -10.05
C LYS A 195 -24.44 4.84 -10.38
N GLY A 196 -24.43 3.95 -9.40
CA GLY A 196 -24.68 2.52 -9.56
C GLY A 196 -23.40 1.67 -9.61
N VAL A 197 -22.25 2.24 -9.26
CA VAL A 197 -20.99 1.50 -9.09
C VAL A 197 -21.01 0.78 -7.75
N LYS A 198 -20.55 -0.48 -7.73
CA LYS A 198 -20.44 -1.30 -6.51
C LYS A 198 -19.13 -0.99 -5.79
N LEU A 199 -19.21 -0.45 -4.57
CA LEU A 199 -18.04 -0.31 -3.71
C LEU A 199 -17.74 -1.66 -3.04
N VAL A 200 -16.58 -2.23 -3.33
CA VAL A 200 -16.16 -3.54 -2.79
C VAL A 200 -14.87 -3.37 -2.01
N TYR A 201 -14.79 -4.00 -0.83
CA TYR A 201 -13.63 -3.92 0.03
C TYR A 201 -12.91 -5.25 0.12
N LEU A 202 -11.58 -5.19 0.07
CA LEU A 202 -10.68 -6.27 0.43
C LEU A 202 -9.69 -5.76 1.47
N THR A 203 -8.94 -6.66 2.08
CA THR A 203 -7.88 -6.30 3.03
C THR A 203 -6.56 -6.83 2.52
N LEU A 204 -5.54 -5.97 2.45
CA LEU A 204 -4.14 -6.38 2.34
C LEU A 204 -3.29 -5.54 3.29
N HIS A 205 -2.65 -6.20 4.25
CA HIS A 205 -1.76 -5.55 5.21
C HIS A 205 -0.38 -5.34 4.59
N VAL A 206 -0.05 -4.07 4.35
CA VAL A 206 1.19 -3.68 3.71
C VAL A 206 2.32 -3.82 4.71
N GLY A 207 3.32 -4.64 4.36
CA GLY A 207 4.54 -4.77 5.15
C GLY A 207 5.55 -3.69 4.76
N LEU A 208 6.53 -3.42 5.62
CA LEU A 208 7.62 -2.49 5.28
C LEU A 208 8.53 -2.97 4.15
N GLY A 209 8.51 -4.27 3.85
CA GLY A 209 9.20 -4.84 2.70
C GLY A 209 8.83 -4.14 1.38
N THR A 210 7.62 -3.61 1.29
CA THR A 210 7.11 -2.88 0.11
C THR A 210 7.87 -1.58 -0.19
N PHE A 211 8.62 -1.03 0.77
CA PHE A 211 9.47 0.15 0.55
C PHE A 211 10.93 -0.18 0.26
N ARG A 212 11.32 -1.45 0.27
CA ARG A 212 12.70 -1.81 -0.06
C ARG A 212 12.92 -1.63 -1.57
N PRO A 213 13.98 -0.92 -1.99
CA PRO A 213 14.29 -0.79 -3.41
C PRO A 213 14.64 -2.16 -4.00
N VAL A 214 14.33 -2.34 -5.28
CA VAL A 214 14.78 -3.52 -6.04
C VAL A 214 16.31 -3.43 -6.15
N SER A 215 17.01 -4.36 -5.53
CA SER A 215 18.48 -4.39 -5.46
C SER A 215 19.12 -5.36 -6.45
N VAL A 216 18.31 -6.00 -7.31
CA VAL A 216 18.78 -6.96 -8.32
C VAL A 216 18.72 -6.33 -9.71
N ASP A 217 19.66 -6.69 -10.57
CA ASP A 217 19.68 -6.22 -11.96
C ASP A 217 18.67 -6.97 -12.82
N ASN A 218 18.58 -8.28 -12.62
CA ASN A 218 17.67 -9.18 -13.32
C ASN A 218 16.37 -9.37 -12.53
N LEU A 219 15.23 -9.06 -13.14
CA LEU A 219 13.91 -9.16 -12.50
C LEU A 219 13.48 -10.59 -12.18
N GLU A 220 14.13 -11.62 -12.73
CA GLU A 220 13.86 -13.02 -12.35
C GLU A 220 14.45 -13.38 -10.99
N GLU A 221 15.40 -12.59 -10.48
CA GLU A 221 16.09 -12.84 -9.20
C GLU A 221 15.44 -12.08 -8.03
N HIS A 222 14.41 -11.29 -8.29
CA HIS A 222 13.75 -10.50 -7.25
C HIS A 222 12.73 -11.33 -6.49
N GLU A 223 12.95 -11.49 -5.18
CA GLU A 223 11.96 -12.07 -4.28
C GLU A 223 11.07 -10.99 -3.67
N MET A 224 9.76 -11.10 -3.91
CA MET A 224 8.77 -10.23 -3.30
C MET A 224 8.52 -10.62 -1.85
N HIS A 225 8.42 -9.61 -0.98
CA HIS A 225 7.94 -9.82 0.38
C HIS A 225 6.46 -10.26 0.37
N SER A 226 6.17 -11.27 1.19
CA SER A 226 4.81 -11.77 1.37
C SER A 226 3.99 -10.80 2.22
N GLU A 227 2.78 -10.51 1.78
CA GLU A 227 1.80 -9.68 2.49
C GLU A 227 0.52 -10.48 2.72
N PHE A 228 -0.10 -10.31 3.88
CA PHE A 228 -1.36 -10.98 4.19
C PHE A 228 -2.50 -10.28 3.46
N TYR A 229 -3.40 -11.06 2.86
CA TYR A 229 -4.64 -10.56 2.26
C TYR A 229 -5.86 -11.37 2.70
N SER A 230 -7.03 -10.75 2.55
CA SER A 230 -8.33 -11.39 2.68
C SER A 230 -9.36 -10.76 1.74
N LEU A 231 -10.18 -11.61 1.13
CA LEU A 231 -11.39 -11.27 0.40
C LEU A 231 -12.55 -12.09 0.98
N SER A 232 -13.60 -11.42 1.46
CA SER A 232 -14.77 -12.08 2.03
C SER A 232 -15.66 -12.71 0.96
N GLU A 233 -16.54 -13.62 1.37
CA GLU A 233 -17.53 -14.24 0.47
C GLU A 233 -18.52 -13.25 -0.11
N GLU A 234 -18.94 -12.26 0.68
CA GLU A 234 -19.81 -11.17 0.19
C GLU A 234 -19.13 -10.34 -0.91
N ALA A 235 -17.85 -9.99 -0.70
CA ALA A 235 -17.06 -9.25 -1.67
C ALA A 235 -16.84 -10.09 -2.93
N ALA A 236 -16.45 -11.35 -2.78
CA ALA A 236 -16.24 -12.27 -3.91
C ALA A 236 -17.52 -12.48 -4.73
N GLU A 237 -18.67 -12.68 -4.08
CA GLU A 237 -19.96 -12.83 -4.75
C GLU A 237 -20.34 -11.58 -5.55
N THR A 238 -20.18 -10.39 -4.95
CA THR A 238 -20.42 -9.12 -5.66
C THR A 238 -19.57 -9.01 -6.92
N LEU A 239 -18.28 -9.35 -6.83
CA LEU A 239 -17.37 -9.30 -7.98
C LEU A 239 -17.69 -10.35 -9.05
N ARG A 240 -18.14 -11.56 -8.65
CA ARG A 240 -18.64 -12.57 -9.60
C ARG A 240 -19.86 -12.07 -10.35
N GLN A 241 -20.81 -11.42 -9.68
CA GLN A 241 -21.99 -10.84 -10.31
C GLN A 241 -21.65 -9.72 -11.31
N VAL A 242 -20.68 -8.86 -10.96
CA VAL A 242 -20.18 -7.79 -11.83
C VAL A 242 -19.57 -8.37 -13.10
N LYS A 243 -18.67 -9.37 -12.98
CA LYS A 243 -18.10 -10.08 -14.14
C LYS A 243 -19.15 -10.82 -14.96
N ALA A 244 -20.09 -11.51 -14.33
CA ALA A 244 -21.16 -12.23 -15.01
C ALA A 244 -22.09 -11.30 -15.79
N SER A 245 -22.21 -10.05 -15.35
CA SER A 245 -23.00 -9.00 -16.01
C SER A 245 -22.23 -8.24 -17.09
N GLY A 246 -20.96 -8.58 -17.34
CA GLY A 246 -20.12 -7.95 -18.35
C GLY A 246 -19.56 -6.57 -17.98
N HIS A 247 -19.63 -6.20 -16.69
CA HIS A 247 -19.09 -4.94 -16.17
C HIS A 247 -17.65 -5.10 -15.67
N ARG A 248 -16.96 -3.97 -15.47
CA ARG A 248 -15.53 -3.94 -15.14
C ARG A 248 -15.28 -4.05 -13.64
N ILE A 249 -14.18 -4.72 -13.30
CA ILE A 249 -13.56 -4.66 -11.98
C ILE A 249 -12.43 -3.64 -12.02
N VAL A 250 -12.65 -2.49 -11.37
CA VAL A 250 -11.72 -1.38 -11.28
C VAL A 250 -11.03 -1.39 -9.92
N ALA A 251 -9.72 -1.65 -9.90
CA ALA A 251 -8.96 -1.69 -8.66
C ALA A 251 -8.48 -0.30 -8.22
N VAL A 252 -8.47 -0.03 -6.92
CA VAL A 252 -7.87 1.16 -6.32
C VAL A 252 -6.58 0.77 -5.61
N GLY A 253 -5.46 1.14 -6.21
CA GLY A 253 -4.12 0.91 -5.71
C GLY A 253 -3.56 -0.48 -6.04
N THR A 254 -2.23 -0.56 -6.08
CA THR A 254 -1.49 -1.78 -6.42
C THR A 254 -1.70 -2.93 -5.43
N THR A 255 -2.07 -2.63 -4.18
CA THR A 255 -2.40 -3.65 -3.16
C THR A 255 -3.70 -4.38 -3.50
N SER A 256 -4.73 -3.65 -3.96
CA SER A 256 -5.98 -4.25 -4.45
C SER A 256 -5.72 -5.09 -5.70
N ILE A 257 -4.90 -4.58 -6.62
CA ILE A 257 -4.49 -5.32 -7.83
C ILE A 257 -3.82 -6.64 -7.44
N ARG A 258 -2.78 -6.61 -6.61
CA ARG A 258 -2.04 -7.81 -6.20
C ARG A 258 -2.95 -8.84 -5.51
N THR A 259 -3.88 -8.39 -4.67
CA THR A 259 -4.83 -9.28 -4.01
C THR A 259 -5.72 -9.99 -5.02
N LEU A 260 -6.39 -9.22 -5.89
CA LEU A 260 -7.28 -9.76 -6.92
C LEU A 260 -6.52 -10.70 -7.85
N GLU A 261 -5.37 -10.29 -8.38
CA GLU A 261 -4.58 -11.08 -9.31
C GLU A 261 -3.94 -12.34 -8.67
N THR A 262 -3.69 -12.32 -7.36
CA THR A 262 -3.29 -13.53 -6.62
C THR A 262 -4.44 -14.54 -6.58
N ILE A 263 -5.65 -14.09 -6.23
CA ILE A 263 -6.85 -14.93 -6.20
C ILE A 263 -7.13 -15.47 -7.61
N GLY A 264 -7.10 -14.61 -8.62
CA GLY A 264 -7.27 -14.99 -10.02
C GLY A 264 -6.25 -16.03 -10.44
N SER A 265 -4.97 -15.84 -10.10
CA SER A 265 -3.93 -16.83 -10.43
C SER A 265 -4.14 -18.16 -9.71
N LYS A 266 -4.53 -18.13 -8.43
CA LYS A 266 -4.75 -19.31 -7.59
C LYS A 266 -5.96 -20.15 -8.04
N PHE A 267 -7.01 -19.50 -8.52
CA PHE A 267 -8.28 -20.14 -8.89
C PHE A 267 -8.58 -20.05 -10.40
N ASP A 268 -7.54 -19.96 -11.22
CA ASP A 268 -7.61 -19.93 -12.69
C ASP A 268 -8.65 -18.95 -13.28
N GLY A 269 -8.58 -17.70 -12.81
CA GLY A 269 -9.46 -16.61 -13.23
C GLY A 269 -10.79 -16.54 -12.50
N GLN A 270 -11.13 -17.54 -11.67
CA GLN A 270 -12.34 -17.52 -10.86
C GLN A 270 -12.15 -16.65 -9.61
N ILE A 271 -13.17 -15.86 -9.28
CA ILE A 271 -13.17 -15.01 -8.09
C ILE A 271 -13.78 -15.81 -6.92
N GLN A 272 -12.95 -16.14 -5.93
CA GLN A 272 -13.36 -16.87 -4.73
C GLN A 272 -13.00 -16.08 -3.47
N ALA A 273 -13.79 -16.23 -2.41
CA ALA A 273 -13.35 -15.80 -1.09
C ALA A 273 -12.11 -16.57 -0.71
N ASP A 274 -11.11 -15.85 -0.20
CA ASP A 274 -9.84 -16.44 0.15
C ASP A 274 -9.10 -15.53 1.13
N SER A 275 -8.21 -16.15 1.89
CA SER A 275 -7.26 -15.42 2.71
C SER A 275 -5.93 -16.15 2.70
N GLY A 276 -4.84 -15.40 2.77
CA GLY A 276 -3.52 -16.00 2.70
C GLY A 276 -2.43 -14.97 2.53
N TRP A 277 -1.31 -15.44 2.00
CA TRP A 277 -0.12 -14.63 1.75
C TRP A 277 0.06 -14.44 0.25
N THR A 278 0.32 -13.21 -0.16
CA THR A 278 0.69 -12.88 -1.54
C THR A 278 2.11 -12.35 -1.62
N ASN A 279 2.91 -12.99 -2.45
CA ASN A 279 4.20 -12.51 -2.92
C ASN A 279 4.19 -12.36 -4.45
N ILE A 280 3.01 -12.13 -5.04
CA ILE A 280 2.90 -12.00 -6.50
C ILE A 280 3.77 -10.84 -7.00
N PHE A 281 4.57 -11.12 -8.02
CA PHE A 281 5.36 -10.12 -8.73
C PHE A 281 4.78 -9.90 -10.13
N ILE A 282 4.01 -8.81 -10.29
CA ILE A 282 3.40 -8.44 -11.57
C ILE A 282 4.39 -7.56 -12.35
N LYS A 283 4.83 -8.06 -13.51
CA LYS A 283 5.79 -7.40 -14.42
C LYS A 283 5.39 -7.67 -15.88
N PRO A 284 5.93 -6.94 -16.87
CA PRO A 284 5.55 -7.13 -18.27
C PRO A 284 5.64 -8.59 -18.73
N GLY A 285 4.61 -9.04 -19.45
CA GLY A 285 4.38 -10.45 -19.78
C GLY A 285 3.37 -11.15 -18.85
N TYR A 286 2.95 -10.51 -17.77
CA TYR A 286 1.88 -11.02 -16.90
C TYR A 286 0.53 -11.11 -17.64
N GLN A 287 -0.20 -12.20 -17.41
CA GLN A 287 -1.54 -12.42 -17.94
C GLN A 287 -2.59 -12.00 -16.91
N TRP A 288 -3.25 -10.88 -17.18
CA TRP A 288 -4.30 -10.32 -16.33
C TRP A 288 -5.53 -11.20 -16.30
N LYS A 289 -6.02 -11.50 -15.08
CA LYS A 289 -7.14 -12.44 -14.88
C LYS A 289 -8.41 -11.76 -14.39
N ILE A 290 -8.30 -10.76 -13.51
CA ILE A 290 -9.46 -10.18 -12.84
C ILE A 290 -9.59 -8.68 -13.11
N VAL A 291 -8.51 -7.92 -12.97
CA VAL A 291 -8.53 -6.45 -13.03
C VAL A 291 -8.67 -5.97 -14.46
N ASP A 292 -9.66 -5.09 -14.70
CA ASP A 292 -9.97 -4.53 -16.03
C ASP A 292 -9.49 -3.09 -16.22
N ALA A 293 -9.32 -2.35 -15.12
CA ALA A 293 -8.80 -0.99 -15.07
C ALA A 293 -8.35 -0.70 -13.63
N PHE A 294 -7.57 0.35 -13.40
CA PHE A 294 -7.22 0.74 -12.03
C PHE A 294 -6.83 2.20 -11.88
N SER A 295 -6.98 2.69 -10.65
CA SER A 295 -6.38 3.94 -10.18
C SER A 295 -5.16 3.67 -9.30
N THR A 296 -4.08 4.42 -9.48
CA THR A 296 -2.87 4.33 -8.65
C THR A 296 -2.17 5.70 -8.56
N ASN A 297 -1.18 5.83 -7.68
CA ASN A 297 -0.26 6.98 -7.68
C ASN A 297 0.80 6.85 -8.77
N PHE A 298 1.58 7.91 -8.99
CA PHE A 298 2.86 7.79 -9.69
C PHE A 298 3.93 7.16 -8.78
N HIS A 299 4.73 6.26 -9.33
CA HIS A 299 5.69 5.46 -8.57
C HIS A 299 7.14 5.93 -8.80
N LEU A 300 8.07 5.42 -7.99
CA LEU A 300 9.49 5.74 -8.13
C LEU A 300 10.12 5.01 -9.33
N PRO A 301 11.18 5.57 -9.95
CA PRO A 301 11.96 4.86 -10.96
C PRO A 301 12.51 3.55 -10.39
N LYS A 302 12.64 2.53 -11.25
CA LYS A 302 13.15 1.20 -10.89
C LYS A 302 12.33 0.45 -9.82
N SER A 303 11.11 0.90 -9.51
CA SER A 303 10.26 0.25 -8.51
C SER A 303 9.48 -0.93 -9.09
N THR A 304 9.14 -1.91 -8.25
CA THR A 304 8.22 -3.00 -8.63
C THR A 304 6.84 -2.48 -9.04
N LEU A 305 6.43 -1.31 -8.52
CA LEU A 305 5.14 -0.71 -8.82
C LEU A 305 5.09 -0.11 -10.24
N VAL A 306 6.17 0.53 -10.73
CA VAL A 306 6.21 0.97 -12.14
C VAL A 306 6.23 -0.23 -13.10
N MET A 307 6.83 -1.35 -12.68
CA MET A 307 6.80 -2.60 -13.45
C MET A 307 5.37 -3.20 -13.51
N LEU A 308 4.62 -3.13 -12.42
CA LEU A 308 3.21 -3.53 -12.38
C LEU A 308 2.36 -2.70 -13.34
N VAL A 309 2.49 -1.36 -13.29
CA VAL A 309 1.77 -0.47 -14.23
C VAL A 309 2.15 -0.80 -15.67
N SER A 310 3.45 -0.98 -15.93
CA SER A 310 3.96 -1.35 -17.26
C SER A 310 3.48 -2.72 -17.74
N ALA A 311 3.15 -3.63 -16.84
CA ALA A 311 2.57 -4.93 -17.20
C ALA A 311 1.14 -4.79 -17.72
N PHE A 312 0.43 -3.73 -17.33
CA PHE A 312 -0.93 -3.47 -17.79
C PHE A 312 -1.00 -2.61 -19.04
N ALA A 313 -0.29 -1.47 -19.03
CA ALA A 313 -0.35 -0.46 -20.08
C ALA A 313 0.74 -0.64 -21.16
N GLY A 314 1.72 -1.51 -20.91
CA GLY A 314 2.95 -1.57 -21.70
C GLY A 314 4.00 -0.59 -21.20
N ARG A 315 5.27 -1.01 -21.26
CA ARG A 315 6.42 -0.25 -20.74
C ARG A 315 6.55 1.12 -21.40
N GLN A 316 6.51 1.17 -22.73
CA GLN A 316 6.73 2.41 -23.47
C GLN A 316 5.66 3.47 -23.14
N LEU A 317 4.39 3.08 -23.15
CA LEU A 317 3.28 3.98 -22.82
C LEU A 317 3.38 4.46 -21.37
N THR A 318 3.75 3.57 -20.45
CA THR A 318 3.93 3.92 -19.04
C THR A 318 5.03 4.97 -18.87
N LEU A 319 6.19 4.78 -19.48
CA LEU A 319 7.29 5.74 -19.37
C LEU A 319 6.94 7.09 -20.01
N GLN A 320 6.25 7.08 -21.16
CA GLN A 320 5.75 8.31 -21.78
C GLN A 320 4.74 9.06 -20.89
N ALA A 321 3.84 8.34 -20.21
CA ALA A 321 2.91 8.95 -19.25
C ALA A 321 3.64 9.58 -18.06
N TYR A 322 4.71 8.95 -17.59
CA TYR A 322 5.54 9.46 -16.50
C TYR A 322 6.36 10.68 -16.94
N GLU A 323 6.94 10.66 -18.13
CA GLU A 323 7.62 11.82 -18.73
C GLU A 323 6.67 13.02 -18.89
N HIS A 324 5.45 12.79 -19.40
CA HIS A 324 4.39 13.80 -19.46
C HIS A 324 4.07 14.35 -18.07
N ALA A 325 3.86 13.47 -17.09
CA ALA A 325 3.57 13.87 -15.73
C ALA A 325 4.69 14.72 -15.10
N ILE A 326 5.96 14.39 -15.37
CA ILE A 326 7.11 15.19 -14.93
C ILE A 326 7.12 16.56 -15.62
N ALA A 327 6.94 16.60 -16.94
CA ALA A 327 6.91 17.85 -17.70
C ALA A 327 5.80 18.79 -17.22
N GLU A 328 4.63 18.23 -16.94
CA GLU A 328 3.46 18.95 -16.42
C GLU A 328 3.52 19.19 -14.91
N ARG A 329 4.61 18.82 -14.23
CA ARG A 329 4.82 19.01 -12.78
C ARG A 329 3.75 18.36 -11.91
N TYR A 330 3.28 17.17 -12.28
CA TYR A 330 2.55 16.31 -11.36
C TYR A 330 3.38 16.04 -10.10
N ARG A 331 2.68 15.83 -9.00
CA ARG A 331 3.27 15.40 -7.74
C ARG A 331 3.31 13.88 -7.70
N PHE A 332 4.39 13.30 -7.23
CA PHE A 332 4.64 11.87 -7.27
C PHE A 332 4.45 11.23 -5.91
N PHE A 333 4.22 9.92 -5.95
CA PHE A 333 4.21 9.01 -4.80
C PHE A 333 3.03 9.17 -3.83
N SER A 334 3.23 8.82 -2.56
CA SER A 334 2.15 8.57 -1.59
C SER A 334 1.16 9.72 -1.39
N PHE A 335 1.66 10.94 -1.36
CA PHE A 335 0.84 12.15 -1.25
C PHE A 335 0.71 12.91 -2.56
N GLY A 336 1.18 12.32 -3.65
CA GLY A 336 1.20 12.93 -4.97
C GLY A 336 -0.17 12.97 -5.62
N ASP A 337 -0.18 12.99 -6.93
CA ASP A 337 -1.36 12.94 -7.77
C ASP A 337 -1.68 11.49 -8.16
N ALA A 338 -2.76 11.32 -8.91
CA ALA A 338 -3.29 10.02 -9.31
C ALA A 338 -3.17 9.79 -10.82
N MET A 339 -3.22 8.52 -11.18
CA MET A 339 -3.30 8.03 -12.54
C MET A 339 -4.43 7.00 -12.62
N PHE A 340 -5.22 7.02 -13.68
CA PHE A 340 -6.22 6.01 -14.00
C PHE A 340 -5.87 5.35 -15.32
N ILE A 341 -5.78 4.03 -15.34
CA ILE A 341 -5.39 3.25 -16.52
C ILE A 341 -6.55 2.35 -16.91
N LYS A 342 -6.93 2.40 -18.19
CA LYS A 342 -7.96 1.56 -18.81
C LYS A 342 -7.43 0.87 -20.06
#